data_AF-X1MV51-F1
#
_entry.id   AF-X1MV51-F1
#
_cell.length_a   1.000
_cell.length_b   1.000
_cell.length_c   1.000
_cell.angle_alpha   90.00
_cell.angle_beta   90.00
_cell.angle_gamma   90.00
#
_symmetry.space_group_name_H-M   'P 1'
#
loop_
_entity.id
_entity.type
_entity.pdbx_description
1 polymer ?
#
loop_
_entity_poly.entity_id
_entity_poly.type
_entity_poly.pdbx_seq_one_letter_code
_entity_poly.pdbx_strand_id
1 'polypeptide(L)' 'MKTLIVYDSVFGNTEQIAQAIGNSLGSKENVETLRVSDVKPEQL' A
#
# COMPACT_ATOMS: atom_id res chain seq x y z
N MET A 1 -2.26 8.81 12.77
CA MET A 1 -2.84 8.98 11.42
C MET A 1 -2.65 7.66 10.68
N LYS A 2 -3.66 7.20 9.94
CA LYS A 2 -3.60 5.97 9.13
C LYS A 2 -3.10 6.33 7.73
N THR A 3 -2.16 5.58 7.19
CA THR A 3 -1.59 5.75 5.85
C THR A 3 -2.04 4.61 4.96
N LEU A 4 -2.57 4.95 3.78
CA LEU A 4 -2.92 3.99 2.73
C LEU A 4 -1.94 4.15 1.57
N ILE A 5 -1.19 3.09 1.24
CA ILE A 5 -0.35 3.01 0.04
C ILE A 5 -1.14 2.24 -1.01
N VAL A 6 -1.47 2.90 -2.10
CA VAL A 6 -2.12 2.28 -3.26
C VAL A 6 -1.10 2.13 -4.37
N TYR A 7 -1.03 0.94 -4.96
CA TYR A 7 -0.13 0.67 -6.08
C TYR A 7 -0.85 -0.06 -7.22
N ASP A 8 -0.28 0.01 -8.42
CA ASP A 8 -0.63 -0.88 -9.52
C ASP A 8 0.63 -1.57 -10.06
N SER A 9 0.49 -2.82 -10.47
CA SER A 9 1.61 -3.67 -10.84
C SER A 9 1.16 -4.78 -11.79
N VAL A 10 1.82 -4.89 -12.94
CA VAL A 10 1.59 -6.00 -13.89
C VAL A 10 2.60 -7.13 -13.67
N PHE A 11 3.86 -6.78 -13.37
CA PHE A 11 4.98 -7.72 -13.27
C PHE A 11 5.49 -7.92 -11.82
N GLY A 12 4.87 -7.28 -10.83
CA GLY A 12 5.27 -7.41 -9.41
C GLY A 12 6.33 -6.42 -8.92
N ASN A 13 7.01 -5.68 -9.81
CA ASN A 13 8.08 -4.75 -9.40
C ASN A 13 7.54 -3.59 -8.56
N THR A 14 6.42 -2.97 -8.96
CA THR A 14 5.83 -1.86 -8.21
C THR A 14 5.30 -2.33 -6.85
N GLU A 15 4.79 -3.55 -6.76
CA GLU A 15 4.35 -4.16 -5.51
C GLU A 15 5.50 -4.30 -4.51
N GLN A 16 6.66 -4.80 -4.95
CA GLN A 16 7.85 -4.90 -4.10
C GLN A 16 8.27 -3.54 -3.54
N ILE A 17 8.25 -2.50 -4.37
CA ILE A 17 8.54 -1.12 -3.93
C ILE A 17 7.48 -0.62 -2.95
N ALA A 18 6.20 -0.81 -3.23
CA ALA A 18 5.10 -0.40 -2.35
C ALA A 18 5.19 -1.08 -0.97
N GLN A 19 5.48 -2.37 -0.93
CA GLN A 19 5.73 -3.12 0.30
C GLN A 19 6.97 -2.59 1.04
N ALA A 20 8.06 -2.29 0.35
CA ALA A 20 9.26 -1.72 0.96
C ALA A 20 8.99 -0.34 1.59
N ILE A 21 8.21 0.52 0.92
CA ILE A 21 7.76 1.79 1.47
C ILE A 21 6.89 1.55 2.71
N GLY A 22 5.88 0.68 2.62
CA GLY A 22 4.98 0.38 3.73
C GLY A 22 5.69 -0.17 4.96
N ASN A 23 6.68 -1.04 4.76
CA ASN A 23 7.52 -1.60 5.82
C ASN A 23 8.48 -0.59 6.45
N SER A 24 8.84 0.46 5.70
CA SER A 24 9.74 1.53 6.16
C SER A 24 8.98 2.66 6.86
N LEU A 25 7.67 2.78 6.64
CA LEU A 25 6.80 3.65 7.39
C LEU A 25 6.62 3.09 8.82
N GLY A 26 6.73 3.97 9.83
CA GLY A 26 6.88 3.62 11.25
C GLY A 26 5.87 2.61 11.81
N SER A 27 4.84 3.07 12.51
CA SER A 27 3.88 2.17 13.18
C SER A 27 3.13 1.31 12.15
N LYS A 28 3.57 0.06 11.97
CA LYS A 28 2.97 -0.91 11.03
C LYS A 28 1.46 -1.07 11.19
N GLU A 29 0.96 -0.88 12.41
CA GLU A 29 -0.48 -0.93 12.73
C GLU A 29 -1.30 0.17 12.04
N ASN A 30 -0.64 1.20 11.53
CA ASN A 30 -1.27 2.36 10.89
C ASN A 30 -0.99 2.43 9.38
N VAL A 31 -0.35 1.42 8.78
CA VAL A 31 0.02 1.43 7.37
C VAL A 31 -0.64 0.26 6.64
N GLU A 32 -1.46 0.57 5.65
CA GLU A 32 -2.11 -0.41 4.80
C GLU A 32 -1.57 -0.27 3.37
N THR A 33 -1.18 -1.37 2.73
CA THR A 33 -0.65 -1.38 1.36
C THR A 33 -1.52 -2.26 0.50
N LEU A 34 -2.21 -1.69 -0.49
CA LEU A 34 -3.20 -2.37 -1.32
C LEU A 34 -2.92 -2.16 -2.81
N ARG A 35 -3.23 -3.19 -3.60
CA ARG A 35 -3.31 -3.04 -5.05
C ARG A 35 -4.57 -2.25 -5.39
N VAL A 36 -4.51 -1.42 -6.43
CA VAL A 36 -5.64 -0.57 -6.85
C VAL A 36 -6.93 -1.36 -7.12
N SER A 37 -6.85 -2.62 -7.56
CA SER A 37 -8.00 -3.50 -7.77
C SER A 37 -8.76 -3.85 -6.50
N ASP A 38 -8.09 -3.74 -5.34
CA ASP A 38 -8.60 -4.18 -4.04
C ASP A 38 -8.99 -2.99 -3.16
N VAL A 39 -8.73 -1.75 -3.62
CA VAL A 39 -9.11 -0.52 -2.92
C VAL A 39 -10.60 -0.26 -3.11
N LYS A 40 -11.28 -0.04 -1.99
CA LYS A 40 -12.67 0.41 -1.97
C LYS A 40 -12.73 1.94 -1.81
N PRO A 41 -13.69 2.63 -2.44
CA PRO A 41 -13.83 4.08 -2.31
C PRO A 41 -13.95 4.57 -0.87
N GLU A 42 -14.51 3.77 0.03
CA GLU A 42 -14.70 4.12 1.45
C GLU A 42 -13.38 4.15 2.25
N GLN A 43 -12.26 3.72 1.65
CA GLN A 43 -10.92 3.75 2.26
C GLN A 43 -10.13 5.02 1.94
N LEU A 44 -10.64 5.88 1.05
CA LEU A 44 -10.07 7.18 0.68
C LEU A 44 -10.61 8.29 1.58
#